data_AF-A0AA86N7I9-F1
#
_entry.id   AF-A0AA86N7I9-F1
#
_cell.length_a   1.000
_cell.length_b   1.000
_cell.length_c   1.000
_cell.angle_alpha   90.00
_cell.angle_beta   90.00
_cell.angle_gamma   90.00
#
_symmetry.space_group_name_H-M   'P 1'
#
loop_
_entity.id
_entity.type
_entity.pdbx_description
1 polymer ?
#
loop_
_entity_poly.entity_id
_entity_poly.type
_entity_poly.pdbx_seq_one_letter_code
_entity_poly.pdbx_strand_id
1 'polypeptide(L)'
;MSDNESSSSCINLDMQEQMTQQYIPKYANELITELDLNTLSGERQWRNCKTSAELAQYFNYGFDEITFRLYQKFLKEEKRNK
;
A
#
# COMPACT_ATOMS: atom_id res chain seq x y z
N MET A 1 -51.54 -1.91 9.29
CA MET A 1 -50.15 -2.35 9.08
C MET A 1 -49.50 -1.18 8.35
N SER A 2 -48.60 -0.47 9.01
CA SER A 2 -48.02 0.77 8.51
C SER A 2 -46.64 0.46 7.94
N ASP A 3 -46.51 0.61 6.62
CA ASP A 3 -45.23 0.49 5.93
C ASP A 3 -44.36 1.70 6.29
N ASN A 4 -43.27 1.46 7.02
CA ASN A 4 -42.28 2.46 7.36
C ASN A 4 -41.15 2.37 6.31
N GLU A 5 -41.31 3.11 5.22
CA GLU A 5 -40.24 3.28 4.22
C GLU A 5 -39.11 4.12 4.85
N SER A 6 -38.09 3.43 5.37
CA SER A 6 -36.88 4.07 5.86
C SER A 6 -36.10 4.59 4.65
N SER A 7 -36.25 5.89 4.43
CA SER A 7 -35.59 6.70 3.40
C SER A 7 -34.08 6.44 3.36
N SER A 8 -33.63 5.81 2.29
CA SER A 8 -32.22 5.66 1.94
C SER A 8 -31.70 7.03 1.50
N SER A 9 -31.18 7.82 2.44
CA SER A 9 -30.43 9.03 2.14
C SER A 9 -29.07 8.65 1.56
N CYS A 10 -29.06 8.36 0.25
CA CYS A 10 -27.86 8.24 -0.55
C CYS A 10 -27.13 9.57 -0.49
N ILE A 11 -26.04 9.64 0.27
CA ILE A 11 -25.12 10.77 0.25
C ILE A 11 -24.51 10.81 -1.15
N ASN A 12 -24.94 11.77 -1.98
CA ASN A 12 -24.25 12.10 -3.22
C ASN A 12 -22.90 12.72 -2.84
N LEU A 13 -21.90 11.86 -2.68
CA LEU A 13 -20.51 12.27 -2.61
C LEU A 13 -20.09 12.55 -4.05
N ASP A 14 -20.38 13.77 -4.53
CA ASP A 14 -19.69 14.36 -5.68
C ASP A 14 -18.22 14.47 -5.31
N MET A 15 -17.53 13.35 -5.47
CA MET A 15 -16.12 13.17 -5.22
C MET A 15 -15.42 13.90 -6.35
N GLN A 16 -15.12 15.18 -6.11
CA GLN A 16 -14.20 15.94 -6.93
C GLN A 16 -12.89 15.14 -7.00
N GLU A 17 -12.68 14.43 -8.10
CA GLU A 17 -11.42 13.78 -8.45
C GLU A 17 -10.39 14.88 -8.67
N GLN A 18 -9.82 15.40 -7.59
CA GLN A 18 -8.53 16.07 -7.66
C GLN A 18 -7.55 15.03 -8.17
N MET A 19 -7.20 15.11 -9.46
CA MET A 19 -6.06 14.41 -10.05
C MET A 19 -4.79 14.89 -9.35
N THR A 20 -4.57 14.37 -8.14
CA THR A 20 -3.26 14.36 -7.52
C THR A 20 -2.39 13.53 -8.44
N GLN A 21 -1.37 14.14 -9.04
CA GLN A 21 -0.32 13.37 -9.71
C GLN A 21 0.24 12.41 -8.66
N GLN A 22 -0.19 11.14 -8.70
CA GLN A 22 0.29 10.12 -7.80
C GLN A 22 1.79 10.00 -8.05
N TYR A 23 2.59 10.51 -7.11
CA TYR A 23 4.03 10.31 -7.13
C TYR A 23 4.28 8.81 -7.06
N ILE A 24 4.86 8.24 -8.12
CA ILE A 24 5.21 6.84 -8.17
C ILE A 24 6.60 6.70 -7.57
N PRO A 25 6.75 6.12 -6.36
CA PRO A 25 8.02 6.09 -5.70
C PRO A 25 8.98 5.11 -6.41
N LYS A 26 10.22 5.56 -6.62
CA LYS A 26 11.29 4.79 -7.26
C LYS A 26 12.54 4.76 -6.40
N TYR A 27 13.24 3.64 -6.40
CA TYR A 27 14.56 3.45 -5.80
C TYR A 27 15.53 3.00 -6.89
N ALA A 28 16.65 3.70 -7.08
CA ALA A 28 17.63 3.40 -8.13
C ALA A 28 17.00 3.21 -9.54
N ASN A 29 16.02 4.06 -9.89
CA ASN A 29 15.19 4.01 -11.11
C ASN A 29 14.21 2.83 -11.23
N GLU A 30 14.16 1.91 -10.28
CA GLU A 30 13.18 0.83 -10.21
C GLU A 30 11.97 1.22 -9.33
N LEU A 31 10.78 0.69 -9.66
CA LEU A 31 9.60 0.88 -8.81
C LEU A 31 9.82 0.18 -7.47
N ILE A 32 9.49 0.82 -6.36
CA ILE A 32 9.62 0.19 -5.03
C ILE A 32 8.77 -1.09 -4.94
N THR A 33 7.64 -1.14 -5.64
CA THR A 33 6.78 -2.34 -5.72
C THR A 33 7.38 -3.47 -6.55
N GLU A 34 8.42 -3.22 -7.32
CA GLU A 34 9.13 -4.20 -8.17
C GLU A 34 10.53 -4.52 -7.65
N LEU A 35 11.05 -3.71 -6.74
CA LEU A 35 12.35 -3.87 -6.10
C LEU A 35 12.49 -5.25 -5.45
N ASP A 36 13.57 -5.96 -5.80
CA ASP A 36 13.96 -7.15 -5.04
C ASP A 36 14.71 -6.73 -3.78
N LEU A 37 14.05 -6.86 -2.63
CA LEU A 37 14.65 -6.58 -1.33
C LEU A 37 15.88 -7.45 -1.01
N ASN A 38 16.16 -8.50 -1.78
CA ASN A 38 17.37 -9.32 -1.63
C ASN A 38 18.58 -8.79 -2.39
N THR A 39 18.38 -7.95 -3.42
CA THR A 39 19.46 -7.40 -4.24
C THR A 39 19.92 -6.02 -3.77
N LEU A 40 19.21 -5.42 -2.81
CA LEU A 40 19.61 -4.18 -2.15
C LEU A 40 21.03 -4.31 -1.58
N SER A 41 21.91 -3.44 -2.06
CA SER A 41 23.30 -3.39 -1.62
C SER A 41 23.36 -2.83 -0.20
N GLY A 42 23.71 -3.69 0.77
CA GLY A 42 23.86 -3.31 2.17
C GLY A 42 23.16 -4.25 3.15
N GLU A 43 23.41 -4.03 4.44
CA GLU A 43 22.72 -4.76 5.49
C GLU A 43 21.27 -4.25 5.61
N ARG A 44 20.32 -5.18 5.66
CA ARG A 44 18.89 -4.87 5.82
C ARG A 44 18.61 -4.45 7.26
N GLN A 45 18.87 -3.19 7.58
CA GLN A 45 18.83 -2.66 8.95
C GLN A 45 17.49 -2.89 9.66
N TRP A 46 16.37 -2.91 8.92
CA TRP A 46 15.05 -3.22 9.46
C TRP A 46 14.92 -4.62 10.07
N ARG A 47 15.82 -5.56 9.72
CA ARG A 47 15.85 -6.90 10.33
C ARG A 47 16.37 -6.91 11.76
N ASN A 48 17.08 -5.86 12.15
CA ASN A 48 17.62 -5.69 13.49
C ASN A 48 16.67 -4.86 14.40
N CYS A 49 15.54 -4.38 13.87
CA CYS A 49 14.52 -3.69 14.65
C CYS A 49 13.88 -4.64 15.67
N LYS A 50 13.71 -4.17 16.91
CA LYS A 50 13.11 -4.92 18.02
C LYS A 50 11.71 -4.42 18.35
N THR A 51 11.36 -3.22 17.92
CA THR A 51 10.07 -2.59 18.20
C THR A 51 9.33 -2.21 16.91
N SER A 52 8.00 -2.16 16.99
CA SER A 52 7.16 -1.67 15.89
C SER A 52 7.48 -0.21 15.53
N ALA A 53 7.89 0.61 16.49
CA ALA A 53 8.28 2.00 16.27
C ALA A 53 9.57 2.13 15.43
N GLU A 54 10.56 1.26 15.66
CA GLU A 54 11.78 1.21 14.84
C GLU A 54 11.47 0.71 13.43
N LEU A 55 10.60 -0.29 13.30
CA LEU A 55 10.20 -0.83 12.00
C LEU A 55 9.41 0.19 11.17
N ALA A 56 8.60 1.03 11.84
CA ALA A 56 7.84 2.10 11.21
C ALA A 56 8.70 3.18 10.53
N GLN A 57 10.01 3.22 10.82
CA GLN A 57 10.96 4.08 10.11
C GLN A 57 11.24 3.57 8.68
N TYR A 58 11.04 2.28 8.42
CA TYR A 58 11.30 1.63 7.13
C TYR A 58 10.01 1.28 6.40
N PHE A 59 9.00 0.83 7.12
CA PHE A 59 7.73 0.38 6.56
C PHE A 59 6.56 1.16 7.16
N ASN A 60 5.79 1.83 6.30
CA ASN A 60 4.57 2.55 6.72
C ASN A 60 3.35 1.61 6.77
N TYR A 61 2.23 2.12 7.28
CA TYR A 61 0.92 1.43 7.28
C TYR A 61 0.88 0.07 7.98
N GLY A 62 1.80 -0.17 8.92
CA GLY A 62 1.91 -1.46 9.61
C GLY A 62 2.48 -2.58 8.75
N PHE A 63 3.07 -2.25 7.59
CA PHE A 63 3.85 -3.22 6.83
C PHE A 63 5.11 -3.63 7.58
N ASP A 64 5.56 -4.84 7.26
CA ASP A 64 6.87 -5.38 7.56
C ASP A 64 7.46 -5.98 6.27
N GLU A 65 8.66 -6.56 6.33
CA GLU A 65 9.30 -7.15 5.15
C GLU A 65 8.41 -8.24 4.49
N ILE A 66 7.69 -9.03 5.30
CA ILE A 66 6.93 -10.20 4.83
C ILE A 66 5.65 -9.74 4.14
N THR A 67 4.86 -8.93 4.83
CA THR A 67 3.60 -8.36 4.32
C THR A 67 3.84 -7.46 3.12
N PHE A 68 4.96 -6.72 3.08
CA PHE A 68 5.32 -5.93 1.91
C PHE A 68 5.61 -6.82 0.70
N ARG A 69 6.37 -7.92 0.87
CA ARG A 69 6.58 -8.90 -0.22
C ARG A 69 5.28 -9.54 -0.70
N LEU A 70 4.34 -9.80 0.22
CA LEU A 70 3.02 -10.32 -0.15
C LEU A 70 2.25 -9.29 -0.99
N TYR A 71 2.30 -8.02 -0.61
CA TYR A 71 1.71 -6.94 -1.39
C TYR A 71 2.35 -6.80 -2.79
N GLN A 72 3.67 -6.91 -2.90
CA GLN A 72 4.36 -6.93 -4.19
C GLN A 72 3.88 -8.11 -5.08
N LYS A 73 3.65 -9.30 -4.51
CA LYS A 73 3.09 -10.44 -5.24
C LYS A 73 1.67 -10.16 -5.72
N PHE A 74 0.82 -9.63 -4.85
CA PHE A 74 -0.55 -9.26 -5.19
C PHE A 74 -0.59 -8.27 -6.38
N LEU A 75 0.23 -7.21 -6.34
CA LEU A 75 0.30 -6.24 -7.45
C LEU A 75 0.77 -6.87 -8.76
N LYS A 76 1.72 -7.81 -8.72
CA LYS A 76 2.16 -8.54 -9.92
C LYS A 76 1.04 -9.39 -10.51
N GLU A 77 0.23 -10.03 -9.68
CA GLU A 77 -0.93 -10.80 -10.12
C GLU A 77 -2.02 -9.90 -10.72
N GLU A 78 -2.33 -8.76 -10.10
CA GLU A 78 -3.27 -7.80 -10.66
C GLU A 78 -2.83 -7.26 -12.02
N LYS A 79 -1.53 -6.97 -12.20
CA LYS A 79 -0.97 -6.57 -13.50
C LYS A 79 -1.06 -7.66 -14.55
N ARG A 80 -0.98 -8.94 -14.16
CA ARG A 80 -1.08 -10.08 -15.09
C ARG A 80 -2.52 -10.34 -15.54
N ASN A 81 -3.49 -10.05 -14.69
CA ASN A 81 -4.91 -10.31 -14.95
C ASN A 81 -5.62 -9.13 -15.66
N LYS A 82 -4.93 -8.01 -15.87
CA LYS A 82 -5.37 -6.88 -16.70
C LYS A 82 -4.81 -7.02 -18.11
#